data_AF-A0A1F6KMT8-F1
#
_entry.id   AF-A0A1F6KMT8-F1
#
_cell.length_a   1.000
_cell.length_b   1.000
_cell.length_c   1.000
_cell.angle_alpha   90.00
_cell.angle_beta   90.00
_cell.angle_gamma   90.00
#
_symmetry.space_group_name_H-M   'P 1'
#
loop_
_entity.id
_entity.type
_entity.pdbx_description
1 polymer ?
#
loop_
_entity_poly.entity_id
_entity_poly.type
_entity_poly.pdbx_seq_one_letter_code
_entity_poly.pdbx_strand_id
1 'polypeptide(L)'
;MQSVNEVFNATLNNTVATIVQFTPAFITGLIVLLIGLIIASIVKQALIQIFKFVRLEQLLERYGVPETKAREGVSWTGFLSELARWFVIILFLIPTADIWGLGRFSVILNNFLSYLPNVIVAVLLLLVGFVVAKLVHDLLLASIHGLSAETARTIAVVGRYSVLVFAVLIVLNQLGIASDLIRILFSGIVAMVALAGGLAFGLGGREVAREILEKLSKKL
;
A
#
# COMPACT_ATOMS: atom_id res chain seq x y z
N MET A 1 54.75 -0.77 -28.05
CA MET A 1 53.70 -1.82 -28.05
C MET A 1 53.98 -2.68 -26.84
N GLN A 2 53.06 -2.76 -25.86
CA GLN A 2 53.24 -3.68 -24.72
C GLN A 2 53.39 -5.10 -25.28
N SER A 3 54.35 -5.86 -24.76
CA SER A 3 54.52 -7.24 -25.21
C SER A 3 53.30 -8.05 -24.79
N VAL A 4 52.89 -9.03 -25.61
CA VAL A 4 51.75 -9.91 -25.31
C VAL A 4 51.88 -10.56 -23.92
N ASN A 5 53.11 -10.82 -23.49
CA ASN A 5 53.43 -11.38 -22.18
C ASN A 5 53.13 -10.41 -21.02
N GLU A 6 53.34 -9.10 -21.19
CA GLU A 6 53.02 -8.09 -20.18
C GLU A 6 51.50 -7.93 -19.99
N VAL A 7 50.74 -7.92 -21.09
CA VAL A 7 49.27 -7.85 -21.04
C VAL A 7 48.69 -9.11 -20.40
N PHE A 8 49.24 -10.28 -20.73
CA PHE A 8 48.83 -11.55 -20.14
C PHE A 8 49.11 -11.62 -18.63
N ASN A 9 50.32 -11.28 -18.21
CA ASN A 9 50.69 -11.28 -16.79
C ASN A 9 49.91 -10.22 -15.99
N ALA A 10 49.67 -9.04 -16.57
CA ALA A 10 48.83 -8.02 -15.94
C ALA A 10 47.38 -8.51 -15.78
N THR A 11 46.81 -9.17 -16.78
CA THR A 11 45.45 -9.73 -16.71
C THR A 11 45.34 -10.85 -15.69
N LEU A 12 46.33 -11.76 -15.62
CA LEU A 12 46.38 -12.81 -14.60
C LEU A 12 46.48 -12.22 -13.19
N ASN A 13 47.40 -11.28 -12.97
CA ASN A 13 47.56 -10.65 -11.66
C ASN A 13 46.30 -9.89 -11.22
N ASN A 14 45.63 -9.18 -12.14
CA ASN A 14 44.38 -8.49 -11.86
C ASN A 14 43.22 -9.47 -11.55
N THR A 15 43.16 -10.60 -12.25
CA THR A 15 42.14 -11.64 -11.99
C THR A 15 42.38 -12.31 -10.64
N VAL A 16 43.63 -12.66 -10.32
CA VAL A 16 44.00 -13.24 -9.02
C VAL A 16 43.73 -12.24 -7.89
N ALA A 17 44.10 -10.98 -8.07
CA ALA A 17 43.81 -9.92 -7.09
C ALA A 17 42.30 -9.77 -6.85
N THR A 18 41.48 -9.85 -7.90
CA THR A 18 40.02 -9.79 -7.79
C THR A 18 39.45 -10.97 -6.99
N ILE A 19 39.95 -12.20 -7.22
CA ILE A 19 39.51 -13.40 -6.48
C ILE A 19 39.91 -13.31 -5.00
N VAL A 20 41.14 -12.85 -4.72
CA VAL A 20 41.65 -12.68 -3.36
C VAL A 20 40.85 -11.62 -2.61
N GLN A 21 40.44 -10.53 -3.26
CA GLN A 21 39.62 -9.48 -2.65
C GLN A 21 38.14 -9.87 -2.49
N PHE A 22 37.60 -10.70 -3.40
CA PHE A 22 36.23 -11.19 -3.31
C PHE A 22 36.04 -12.15 -2.13
N THR A 23 37.06 -12.94 -1.76
CA THR A 23 36.94 -13.96 -0.71
C THR A 23 36.55 -13.36 0.66
N PRO A 24 37.24 -12.33 1.18
CA PRO A 24 36.82 -11.65 2.42
C PRO A 24 35.44 -10.99 2.31
N ALA A 25 35.12 -10.36 1.17
CA ALA A 25 33.83 -9.71 0.96
C ALA A 25 32.68 -10.74 0.97
N PHE A 26 32.90 -11.90 0.34
CA PHE A 26 31.93 -12.98 0.35
C PHE A 26 31.59 -13.44 1.76
N ILE A 27 32.63 -13.69 2.58
CA ILE A 27 32.47 -14.12 3.98
C ILE A 27 31.79 -13.03 4.82
N THR A 28 32.17 -11.76 4.65
CA THR A 28 31.56 -10.64 5.38
C THR A 28 30.07 -10.52 5.06
N GLY A 29 29.70 -10.55 3.78
CA GLY A 29 28.30 -10.53 3.37
C GLY A 29 27.51 -11.75 3.86
N LEU A 30 28.13 -12.94 3.87
CA LEU A 30 27.52 -14.14 4.41
C LEU A 30 27.21 -14.02 5.91
N ILE A 31 28.13 -13.45 6.70
CA ILE A 31 27.91 -13.19 8.13
C ILE A 31 26.71 -12.25 8.33
N VAL A 32 26.66 -11.14 7.57
CA VAL A 32 25.55 -10.18 7.63
C VAL A 32 24.21 -10.85 7.30
N LEU A 33 24.18 -11.68 6.26
CA LEU A 33 22.98 -12.41 5.86
C LEU A 33 22.52 -13.41 6.93
N LEU A 34 23.45 -14.16 7.52
CA LEU A 34 23.15 -15.12 8.60
C LEU A 34 22.56 -14.41 9.83
N ILE A 35 23.14 -13.26 10.22
CA ILE A 35 22.60 -12.42 11.29
C ILE A 35 21.18 -11.98 10.93
N GLY A 36 20.95 -11.53 9.70
CA GLY A 36 19.63 -11.14 9.22
C GLY A 36 18.59 -12.25 9.31
N LEU A 37 18.93 -13.48 8.95
CA LEU A 37 18.03 -14.63 9.04
C LEU A 37 17.65 -14.96 10.49
N ILE A 38 18.60 -14.84 11.42
CA ILE A 38 18.34 -15.02 12.86
C ILE A 38 17.40 -13.94 13.37
N ILE A 39 17.71 -12.67 13.10
CA ILE A 39 16.88 -11.52 13.54
C ILE A 39 15.48 -11.61 12.93
N ALA A 40 15.36 -11.95 11.65
CA ALA A 40 14.06 -12.12 10.99
C ALA A 40 13.20 -13.20 11.67
N SER A 41 13.82 -14.30 12.10
CA SER A 41 13.14 -15.38 12.82
C SER A 41 12.67 -14.94 14.21
N ILE A 42 13.48 -14.15 14.92
CA ILE A 42 13.11 -13.55 16.22
C ILE A 42 11.93 -12.59 16.05
N VAL A 43 12.00 -11.69 15.07
CA VAL A 43 10.93 -10.72 14.76
C VAL A 43 9.63 -11.45 14.43
N LYS A 44 9.66 -12.51 13.62
CA LYS A 44 8.49 -13.34 13.33
C LYS A 44 7.83 -13.85 14.61
N GLN A 45 8.62 -14.43 15.52
CA GLN A 45 8.10 -15.00 16.76
C GLN A 45 7.51 -13.92 17.67
N ALA A 46 8.18 -12.78 17.79
CA ALA A 46 7.68 -11.64 18.56
C ALA A 46 6.33 -11.14 18.01
N LEU A 47 6.21 -10.98 16.69
CA LEU A 47 4.96 -10.54 16.05
C LEU A 47 3.83 -11.55 16.24
N ILE A 48 4.10 -12.85 16.15
CA ILE A 48 3.10 -13.89 16.44
C ILE A 48 2.58 -13.75 17.87
N GLN A 49 3.46 -13.52 18.85
CA GLN A 49 3.07 -13.34 20.24
C GLN A 49 2.23 -12.08 20.43
N ILE A 50 2.64 -10.95 19.83
CA ILE A 50 1.92 -9.68 19.90
C ILE A 50 0.52 -9.82 19.29
N PHE A 51 0.42 -10.38 18.08
CA PHE A 51 -0.87 -10.53 17.39
C PHE A 51 -1.82 -11.50 18.10
N LYS A 52 -1.30 -12.59 18.67
CA LYS A 52 -2.08 -13.48 19.55
C LYS A 52 -2.55 -12.78 20.81
N PHE A 53 -1.70 -11.96 21.43
CA PHE A 53 -2.05 -11.20 22.64
C PHE A 53 -3.20 -10.21 22.40
N VAL A 54 -3.15 -9.46 21.29
CA VAL A 54 -4.24 -8.55 20.90
C VAL A 54 -5.45 -9.26 20.30
N ARG A 55 -5.38 -10.59 20.14
CA ARG A 55 -6.42 -11.43 19.54
C ARG A 55 -6.84 -10.91 18.16
N LEU A 56 -5.85 -10.66 17.30
CA LEU A 56 -6.03 -10.07 15.99
C LEU A 56 -7.14 -10.76 15.19
N GLU A 57 -7.14 -12.09 15.15
CA GLU A 57 -8.15 -12.90 14.47
C GLU A 57 -9.58 -12.55 14.91
N GLN A 58 -9.82 -12.48 16.23
CA GLN A 58 -11.15 -12.17 16.79
C GLN A 58 -11.58 -10.74 16.43
N LEU A 59 -10.64 -9.79 16.40
CA LEU A 59 -10.92 -8.43 15.97
C LEU A 59 -11.30 -8.40 14.49
N LEU A 60 -10.53 -9.07 13.64
CA LEU A 60 -10.76 -9.13 12.20
C LEU A 60 -12.11 -9.78 11.86
N GLU A 61 -12.44 -10.91 12.49
CA GLU A 61 -13.73 -11.58 12.35
C GLU A 61 -14.88 -10.68 12.80
N ARG A 62 -14.74 -9.98 13.94
CA ARG A 62 -15.79 -9.07 14.44
C ARG A 62 -16.10 -7.96 13.45
N TYR A 63 -15.12 -7.48 12.70
CA TYR A 63 -15.31 -6.45 11.67
C TYR A 63 -15.60 -7.02 10.28
N GLY A 64 -15.84 -8.33 10.17
CA GLY A 64 -16.23 -8.98 8.92
C GLY A 64 -15.11 -9.05 7.89
N VAL A 65 -13.86 -9.00 8.32
CA VAL A 65 -12.70 -9.29 7.47
C VAL A 65 -12.68 -10.80 7.23
N PRO A 66 -12.72 -11.25 5.96
CA PRO A 66 -12.69 -12.67 5.66
C PRO A 66 -11.41 -13.33 6.18
N GLU A 67 -11.50 -14.59 6.62
CA GLU A 67 -10.30 -15.38 6.91
C GLU A 67 -9.46 -15.59 5.64
N THR A 68 -8.14 -15.68 5.83
CA THR A 68 -7.21 -15.93 4.72
C THR A 68 -7.38 -17.36 4.19
N LYS A 69 -8.03 -17.51 3.04
CA LYS A 69 -8.22 -18.81 2.35
C LYS A 69 -6.94 -19.39 1.71
N ALA A 70 -5.77 -18.83 1.98
CA ALA A 70 -4.54 -19.08 1.23
C ALA A 70 -3.96 -20.50 1.44
N ARG A 71 -4.37 -21.21 2.50
CA ARG A 71 -4.18 -22.64 2.78
C ARG A 71 -4.93 -22.94 4.08
N GLU A 72 -5.54 -24.12 4.19
CA GLU A 72 -6.14 -24.58 5.44
C GLU A 72 -5.17 -24.34 6.61
N GLY A 73 -5.60 -23.55 7.60
CA GLY A 73 -4.83 -23.29 8.82
C GLY A 73 -3.85 -22.11 8.82
N VAL A 74 -3.78 -21.28 7.78
CA VAL A 74 -3.01 -20.02 7.84
C VAL A 74 -3.90 -18.93 8.43
N SER A 75 -3.53 -18.39 9.60
CA SER A 75 -4.20 -17.24 10.21
C SER A 75 -3.61 -15.91 9.71
N TRP A 76 -4.37 -14.81 9.85
CA TRP A 76 -3.88 -13.46 9.57
C TRP A 76 -2.59 -13.14 10.34
N THR A 77 -2.49 -13.58 11.61
CA THR A 77 -1.25 -13.47 12.40
C THR A 77 -0.08 -14.17 11.71
N GLY A 78 -0.28 -15.40 11.23
CA GLY A 78 0.76 -16.17 10.55
C GLY A 78 1.24 -15.49 9.27
N PHE A 79 0.30 -15.04 8.44
CA PHE A 79 0.59 -14.34 7.19
C PHE A 79 1.36 -13.04 7.41
N LEU A 80 0.87 -12.15 8.29
CA LEU A 80 1.51 -10.86 8.59
C LEU A 80 2.90 -11.03 9.22
N SER A 81 3.07 -12.03 10.09
CA SER A 81 4.37 -12.31 10.72
C SER A 81 5.38 -12.90 9.74
N GLU A 82 4.95 -13.76 8.81
CA GLU A 82 5.81 -14.27 7.75
C GLU A 82 6.20 -13.16 6.76
N LEU A 83 5.25 -12.29 6.43
CA LEU A 83 5.51 -11.12 5.60
C LEU A 83 6.57 -10.21 6.25
N ALA A 84 6.43 -9.91 7.54
CA ALA A 84 7.43 -9.15 8.31
C ALA A 84 8.81 -9.84 8.37
N ARG A 85 8.85 -11.18 8.49
CA ARG A 85 10.10 -11.96 8.41
C ARG A 85 10.82 -11.70 7.10
N TRP A 86 10.11 -11.83 5.97
CA TRP A 86 10.69 -11.58 4.65
C TRP A 86 11.19 -10.14 4.50
N PHE A 87 10.49 -9.17 5.07
CA PHE A 87 10.96 -7.78 5.09
C PHE A 87 12.28 -7.60 5.84
N VAL A 88 12.41 -8.21 7.02
CA VAL A 88 13.68 -8.16 7.76
C VAL A 88 14.79 -8.86 6.95
N ILE A 89 14.51 -9.99 6.28
CA ILE A 89 15.50 -10.65 5.41
C ILE A 89 15.97 -9.70 4.30
N ILE A 90 15.05 -9.02 3.61
CA ILE A 90 15.38 -8.07 2.54
C ILE A 90 16.22 -6.90 3.09
N LEU A 91 15.90 -6.41 4.28
CA LEU A 91 16.64 -5.33 4.94
C LEU A 91 18.12 -5.70 5.16
N PHE A 92 18.42 -6.95 5.51
CA PHE A 92 19.81 -7.45 5.63
C PHE A 92 20.41 -7.89 4.28
N LEU A 93 19.58 -8.21 3.30
CA LEU A 93 20.02 -8.57 1.95
C LEU A 93 20.59 -7.36 1.19
N ILE A 94 20.10 -6.14 1.47
CA ILE A 94 20.62 -4.88 0.90
C ILE A 94 22.13 -4.71 1.16
N PRO A 95 22.60 -4.59 2.42
CA PRO A 95 24.03 -4.43 2.69
C PRO A 95 24.84 -5.67 2.27
N THR A 96 24.24 -6.87 2.31
CA THR A 96 24.88 -8.09 1.79
C THR A 96 25.15 -7.96 0.28
N ALA A 97 24.16 -7.50 -0.49
CA ALA A 97 24.28 -7.27 -1.92
C ALA A 97 25.32 -6.19 -2.24
N ASP A 98 25.37 -5.11 -1.45
CA ASP A 98 26.38 -4.06 -1.61
C ASP A 98 27.80 -4.57 -1.35
N ILE A 99 28.01 -5.35 -0.29
CA ILE A 99 29.30 -5.99 0.01
C ILE A 99 29.75 -6.91 -1.12
N TRP A 100 28.83 -7.63 -1.75
CA TRP A 100 29.12 -8.51 -2.90
C TRP A 100 29.23 -7.77 -4.24
N GLY A 101 29.15 -6.43 -4.25
CA GLY A 101 29.25 -5.63 -5.47
C GLY A 101 28.00 -5.65 -6.35
N LEU A 102 26.86 -6.13 -5.84
CA LEU A 102 25.58 -6.23 -6.53
C LEU A 102 24.76 -4.95 -6.40
N GLY A 103 25.37 -3.78 -6.62
CA GLY A 103 24.74 -2.47 -6.36
C GLY A 103 23.41 -2.26 -7.09
N ARG A 104 23.26 -2.73 -8.35
CA ARG A 104 21.97 -2.67 -9.06
C ARG A 104 20.88 -3.47 -8.36
N PHE A 105 21.22 -4.63 -7.79
CA PHE A 105 20.29 -5.46 -7.05
C PHE A 105 19.90 -4.79 -5.73
N SER A 106 20.88 -4.23 -5.00
CA SER A 106 20.63 -3.44 -3.79
C SER A 106 19.66 -2.26 -4.03
N VAL A 107 19.79 -1.55 -5.15
CA VAL A 107 18.84 -0.46 -5.51
C VAL A 107 17.41 -0.99 -5.69
N ILE A 108 17.24 -2.14 -6.36
CA ILE A 108 15.91 -2.75 -6.53
C ILE A 108 15.33 -3.15 -5.16
N LEU A 109 16.14 -3.74 -4.28
CA LEU A 109 15.70 -4.10 -2.93
C LEU A 109 15.34 -2.87 -2.10
N ASN A 110 16.08 -1.77 -2.21
CA ASN A 110 15.76 -0.50 -1.55
C ASN A 110 14.43 0.09 -2.04
N ASN A 111 14.17 0.05 -3.35
CA ASN A 111 12.87 0.48 -3.90
C ASN A 111 11.71 -0.39 -3.41
N PHE A 112 11.95 -1.70 -3.26
CA PHE A 112 10.96 -2.60 -2.67
C PHE A 112 10.72 -2.29 -1.18
N LEU A 113 11.78 -1.99 -0.43
CA LEU A 113 11.70 -1.63 0.98
C LEU A 113 11.03 -0.27 1.21
N SER A 114 11.24 0.71 0.32
CA SER A 114 10.58 2.02 0.40
C SER A 114 9.08 1.97 0.09
N TYR A 115 8.63 0.89 -0.58
CA TYR A 115 7.22 0.61 -0.81
C TYR A 115 6.52 -0.01 0.43
N LEU A 116 7.28 -0.57 1.37
CA LEU A 116 6.74 -1.24 2.56
C LEU A 116 5.85 -0.33 3.44
N PRO A 117 6.23 0.91 3.78
CA PRO A 117 5.36 1.81 4.53
C PRO A 117 3.98 1.96 3.89
N ASN A 118 3.91 2.04 2.55
CA ASN A 118 2.66 2.14 1.83
C ASN A 118 1.81 0.88 1.96
N VAL A 119 2.42 -0.31 1.93
CA VAL A 119 1.71 -1.59 2.16
C VAL A 119 1.11 -1.65 3.55
N ILE A 120 1.84 -1.20 4.58
CA ILE A 120 1.33 -1.17 5.96
C ILE A 120 0.12 -0.24 6.06
N VAL A 121 0.23 0.98 5.52
CA VAL A 121 -0.87 1.94 5.50
C VAL A 121 -2.07 1.40 4.71
N ALA A 122 -1.83 0.74 3.58
CA ALA A 122 -2.87 0.10 2.77
C ALA A 122 -3.63 -0.99 3.55
N VAL A 123 -2.92 -1.86 4.29
CA VAL A 123 -3.56 -2.86 5.15
C VAL A 123 -4.42 -2.18 6.22
N LEU A 124 -3.89 -1.17 6.91
CA LEU A 124 -4.65 -0.43 7.92
C LEU A 124 -5.91 0.23 7.34
N LEU A 125 -5.80 0.88 6.18
CA LEU A 125 -6.93 1.50 5.49
C LEU A 125 -7.99 0.47 5.07
N LEU A 126 -7.56 -0.72 4.63
CA LEU A 126 -8.48 -1.80 4.32
C LEU A 126 -9.25 -2.26 5.57
N LEU A 127 -8.55 -2.44 6.70
CA LEU A 127 -9.17 -2.83 7.97
C LEU A 127 -10.20 -1.79 8.43
N VAL A 128 -9.83 -0.51 8.39
CA VAL A 128 -10.76 0.60 8.69
C VAL A 128 -11.94 0.57 7.71
N GLY A 129 -11.70 0.33 6.42
CA GLY A 129 -12.74 0.20 5.40
C GLY A 129 -13.77 -0.88 5.73
N PHE A 130 -13.33 -2.05 6.20
CA PHE A 130 -14.25 -3.11 6.65
C PHE A 130 -15.08 -2.70 7.86
N VAL A 131 -14.44 -2.07 8.86
CA VAL A 131 -15.12 -1.56 10.06
C VAL A 131 -16.21 -0.55 9.67
N VAL A 132 -15.86 0.43 8.84
CA VAL A 132 -16.79 1.48 8.39
C VAL A 132 -17.89 0.89 7.53
N ALA A 133 -17.58 -0.05 6.62
CA ALA A 133 -18.58 -0.70 5.78
C ALA A 133 -19.63 -1.46 6.62
N LYS A 134 -19.19 -2.14 7.69
CA LYS A 134 -20.10 -2.80 8.63
C LYS A 134 -20.93 -1.80 9.41
N LEU A 135 -20.33 -0.72 9.93
CA LEU A 135 -21.05 0.33 10.63
C LEU A 135 -22.14 0.95 9.73
N VAL A 136 -21.82 1.24 8.47
CA VAL A 136 -22.77 1.78 7.50
C VAL A 136 -23.89 0.78 7.21
N HIS A 137 -23.59 -0.51 7.09
CA HIS A 137 -24.61 -1.55 6.95
C HIS A 137 -25.60 -1.54 8.13
N ASP A 138 -25.08 -1.57 9.35
CA ASP A 138 -25.88 -1.64 10.58
C ASP A 138 -26.71 -0.36 10.78
N LEU A 139 -26.13 0.81 10.49
CA LEU A 139 -26.83 2.10 10.53
C LEU A 139 -27.96 2.17 9.49
N LEU A 140 -27.73 1.70 8.26
CA LEU A 140 -28.77 1.70 7.23
C LEU A 140 -29.92 0.75 7.59
N LEU A 141 -29.62 -0.43 8.13
CA LEU A 141 -30.65 -1.36 8.63
C LEU A 141 -31.47 -0.74 9.77
N ALA A 142 -30.82 -0.05 10.70
CA ALA A 142 -31.50 0.58 11.85
C ALA A 142 -32.28 1.84 11.48
N SER A 143 -31.89 2.55 10.42
CA SER A 143 -32.50 3.84 10.04
C SER A 143 -33.72 3.69 9.15
N ILE A 144 -33.81 2.60 8.39
CA ILE A 144 -34.90 2.35 7.45
C ILE A 144 -36.14 1.88 8.22
N HIS A 145 -37.09 2.79 8.39
CA HIS A 145 -38.42 2.51 8.95
C HIS A 145 -39.47 2.59 7.83
N GLY A 146 -40.45 1.68 7.83
CA GLY A 146 -41.58 1.72 6.90
C GLY A 146 -41.38 1.05 5.52
N LEU A 147 -40.20 0.46 5.25
CA LEU A 147 -39.97 -0.42 4.10
C LEU A 147 -40.05 -1.90 4.50
N SER A 148 -40.25 -2.78 3.52
CA SER A 148 -40.15 -4.22 3.76
C SER A 148 -38.72 -4.59 4.19
N ALA A 149 -38.60 -5.63 5.03
CA ALA A 149 -37.30 -6.09 5.54
C ALA A 149 -36.32 -6.45 4.41
N GLU A 150 -36.82 -6.95 3.28
CA GLU A 150 -36.04 -7.30 2.11
C GLU A 150 -35.46 -6.06 1.40
N THR A 151 -36.25 -5.00 1.23
CA THR A 151 -35.79 -3.74 0.64
C THR A 151 -34.77 -3.06 1.54
N ALA A 152 -35.02 -3.01 2.85
CA ALA A 152 -34.10 -2.46 3.83
C ALA A 152 -32.74 -3.18 3.80
N ARG A 153 -32.77 -4.52 3.74
CA ARG A 153 -31.55 -5.34 3.61
C ARG A 153 -30.81 -5.05 2.31
N THR A 154 -31.51 -4.93 1.20
CA THR A 154 -30.89 -4.65 -0.10
C THR A 154 -30.18 -3.30 -0.09
N ILE A 155 -30.82 -2.24 0.43
CA ILE A 155 -30.22 -0.91 0.56
C ILE A 155 -28.97 -0.96 1.45
N ALA A 156 -29.05 -1.63 2.61
CA ALA A 156 -27.92 -1.75 3.52
C ALA A 156 -26.76 -2.54 2.91
N VAL A 157 -27.04 -3.57 2.08
CA VAL A 157 -26.00 -4.33 1.37
C VAL A 157 -25.34 -3.46 0.30
N VAL A 158 -26.13 -2.73 -0.49
CA VAL A 158 -25.59 -1.79 -1.48
C VAL A 158 -24.72 -0.74 -0.80
N GLY A 159 -25.17 -0.14 0.30
CA GLY A 159 -24.39 0.83 1.08
C GLY A 159 -23.07 0.27 1.59
N ARG A 160 -23.08 -0.97 2.14
CA ARG A 160 -21.87 -1.66 2.57
C ARG A 160 -20.87 -1.84 1.42
N TYR A 161 -21.32 -2.32 0.27
CA TYR A 161 -20.44 -2.55 -0.87
C TYR A 161 -19.92 -1.25 -1.48
N SER A 162 -20.72 -0.18 -1.49
CA SER A 162 -20.26 1.15 -1.90
C SER A 162 -19.06 1.59 -1.07
N VAL A 163 -19.15 1.52 0.26
CA VAL A 163 -18.04 1.86 1.17
C VAL A 163 -16.81 0.98 0.91
N LEU A 164 -17.02 -0.32 0.71
CA LEU A 164 -15.93 -1.26 0.46
C LEU A 164 -15.22 -0.98 -0.87
N VAL A 165 -15.96 -0.62 -1.92
CA VAL A 165 -15.39 -0.18 -3.21
C VAL A 165 -14.52 1.07 -2.99
N PHE A 166 -15.01 2.07 -2.26
CA PHE A 166 -14.19 3.25 -1.95
C PHE A 166 -12.96 2.91 -1.12
N ALA A 167 -13.08 2.06 -0.11
CA ALA A 167 -11.94 1.60 0.67
C ALA A 167 -10.88 0.92 -0.20
N VAL A 168 -11.31 0.05 -1.12
CA VAL A 168 -10.41 -0.59 -2.10
C VAL A 168 -9.75 0.45 -3.00
N LEU A 169 -10.47 1.45 -3.50
CA LEU A 169 -9.88 2.52 -4.30
C LEU A 169 -8.81 3.31 -3.53
N ILE A 170 -9.06 3.63 -2.26
CA ILE A 170 -8.07 4.30 -1.40
C ILE A 170 -6.84 3.41 -1.23
N VAL A 171 -7.03 2.10 -0.99
CA VAL A 171 -5.96 1.12 -0.86
C VAL A 171 -5.14 1.01 -2.14
N LEU A 172 -5.79 0.94 -3.31
CA LEU A 172 -5.11 0.90 -4.61
C LEU A 172 -4.28 2.16 -4.85
N ASN A 173 -4.82 3.34 -4.52
CA ASN A 173 -4.09 4.59 -4.59
C ASN A 173 -2.88 4.62 -3.63
N GLN A 174 -3.04 4.13 -2.40
CA GLN A 174 -1.94 4.02 -1.42
C GLN A 174 -0.83 3.09 -1.91
N LEU A 175 -1.21 2.00 -2.58
CA LEU A 175 -0.30 1.07 -3.23
C LEU A 175 0.30 1.64 -4.53
N GLY A 176 -0.04 2.86 -4.95
CA GLY A 176 0.42 3.43 -6.22
C GLY A 176 -0.07 2.65 -7.44
N ILE A 177 -1.06 1.77 -7.28
CA ILE A 177 -1.63 1.00 -8.37
C ILE A 177 -2.61 1.92 -9.08
N ALA A 178 -2.22 2.41 -10.26
CA ALA A 178 -3.03 3.27 -11.09
C ALA A 178 -3.56 4.52 -10.34
N SER A 179 -2.73 5.11 -9.47
CA SER A 179 -3.05 6.33 -8.73
C SER A 179 -3.51 7.45 -9.66
N ASP A 180 -2.89 7.57 -10.82
CA ASP A 180 -3.25 8.56 -11.84
C ASP A 180 -4.64 8.29 -12.42
N LEU A 181 -4.97 7.03 -12.71
CA LEU A 181 -6.29 6.64 -13.19
C LEU A 181 -7.36 6.99 -12.15
N ILE A 182 -7.13 6.65 -10.88
CA ILE A 182 -8.05 6.95 -9.77
C ILE A 182 -8.23 8.47 -9.65
N ARG A 183 -7.14 9.24 -9.71
CA ARG A 183 -7.16 10.70 -9.66
C ARG A 183 -7.96 11.29 -10.82
N ILE A 184 -7.76 10.80 -12.03
CA ILE A 184 -8.50 11.22 -13.23
C ILE A 184 -9.99 10.93 -13.04
N LEU A 185 -10.37 9.71 -12.66
CA LEU A 185 -11.78 9.34 -12.45
C LEU A 185 -12.45 10.22 -11.39
N PHE A 186 -11.77 10.43 -10.24
CA PHE A 186 -12.30 11.26 -9.17
C PHE A 186 -12.42 12.73 -9.60
N SER A 187 -11.38 13.27 -10.25
CA SER A 187 -11.42 14.62 -10.81
C SER A 187 -12.51 14.79 -11.87
N GLY A 188 -12.81 13.76 -12.66
CA GLY A 188 -13.86 13.77 -13.67
C GLY A 188 -15.24 13.90 -13.04
N ILE A 189 -15.51 13.15 -11.97
CA ILE A 189 -16.76 13.27 -11.20
C ILE A 189 -16.86 14.66 -10.56
N VAL A 190 -15.80 15.13 -9.90
CA VAL A 190 -15.77 16.46 -9.27
C VAL A 190 -15.98 17.56 -10.31
N ALA A 191 -15.33 17.46 -11.47
CA ALA A 191 -15.51 18.40 -12.57
C ALA A 191 -16.94 18.38 -13.10
N MET A 192 -17.55 17.19 -13.27
CA MET A 192 -18.95 17.07 -13.68
C MET A 192 -19.89 17.78 -12.71
N VAL A 193 -19.74 17.55 -11.39
CA VAL A 193 -20.57 18.20 -10.37
C VAL A 193 -20.33 19.70 -10.31
N ALA A 194 -19.07 20.13 -10.39
CA ALA A 194 -18.70 21.54 -10.40
C ALA A 194 -19.27 22.27 -11.62
N LEU A 195 -19.21 21.64 -12.81
CA LEU A 195 -19.81 22.17 -14.03
C LEU A 195 -21.33 22.20 -13.93
N ALA A 196 -21.97 21.12 -13.50
CA ALA A 196 -23.42 21.06 -13.35
C ALA A 196 -23.93 22.13 -12.37
N GLY A 197 -23.31 22.23 -11.18
CA GLY A 197 -23.63 23.25 -10.19
C GLY A 197 -23.33 24.65 -10.69
N GLY A 198 -22.13 24.88 -11.26
CA GLY A 198 -21.73 26.17 -11.82
C GLY A 198 -22.66 26.65 -12.93
N LEU A 199 -23.10 25.76 -13.81
CA LEU A 199 -24.08 26.08 -14.86
C LEU A 199 -25.47 26.34 -14.26
N ALA A 200 -25.91 25.55 -13.28
CA ALA A 200 -27.21 25.76 -12.63
C ALA A 200 -27.28 27.13 -11.94
N PHE A 201 -26.25 27.50 -11.17
CA PHE A 201 -26.16 28.82 -10.52
C PHE A 201 -25.91 29.95 -11.52
N GLY A 202 -25.06 29.74 -12.53
CA GLY A 202 -24.75 30.74 -13.54
C GLY A 202 -25.96 31.10 -14.41
N LEU A 203 -26.73 30.08 -14.84
CA LEU A 203 -27.95 30.29 -15.62
C LEU A 203 -29.10 30.80 -14.73
N GLY A 204 -29.27 30.27 -13.52
CA GLY A 204 -30.32 30.68 -12.59
C GLY A 204 -30.12 32.06 -11.97
N GLY A 205 -28.87 32.48 -11.72
CA GLY A 205 -28.51 33.78 -11.14
C GLY A 205 -28.35 34.91 -12.16
N ARG A 206 -28.59 34.63 -13.45
CA ARG A 206 -28.35 35.57 -14.55
C ARG A 206 -29.10 36.89 -14.39
N GLU A 207 -30.35 36.83 -13.92
CA GLU A 207 -31.21 38.02 -13.72
C GLU A 207 -30.72 38.88 -12.56
N VAL A 208 -30.34 38.26 -11.44
CA VAL A 208 -29.80 38.95 -10.26
C VAL A 208 -28.48 39.65 -10.60
N ALA A 209 -27.59 38.96 -11.33
CA ALA A 209 -26.34 39.55 -11.79
C ALA A 209 -26.60 40.76 -12.70
N ARG A 210 -27.58 40.67 -13.60
CA ARG A 210 -27.99 41.78 -14.48
C ARG A 210 -28.47 42.98 -13.67
N GLU A 211 -29.33 42.77 -12.68
CA GLU A 211 -29.88 43.86 -11.86
C GLU A 211 -28.79 44.57 -11.03
N ILE A 212 -27.82 43.83 -10.49
CA ILE A 212 -26.68 44.40 -9.75
C ILE A 212 -25.82 45.27 -10.66
N LEU A 213 -25.51 44.78 -11.88
CA LEU A 213 -24.73 45.52 -12.86
C LEU A 213 -25.44 46.81 -13.30
N GLU A 214 -26.76 46.76 -13.53
CA GLU A 214 -27.57 47.94 -13.88
C GLU A 214 -27.64 48.98 -12.75
N LYS A 215 -27.66 48.54 -11.47
CA LYS A 215 -27.61 49.45 -10.31
C LYS A 215 -26.25 50.11 -10.15
N LEU A 216 -25.16 49.38 -10.40
CA LEU A 216 -23.80 49.92 -10.36
C LEU A 216 -23.55 50.89 -11.49
N SER A 217 -24.00 50.59 -12.72
CA SER A 217 -23.83 51.46 -13.88
C SER A 217 -24.59 52.78 -13.78
N LYS A 218 -25.65 52.85 -12.95
CA LYS A 218 -26.40 54.08 -12.67
C LYS A 218 -25.81 54.93 -11.54
N LYS A 219 -24.91 54.36 -10.73
CA LYS A 219 -24.25 55.04 -9.61
C LYS A 219 -22.87 55.61 -9.97
N LEU A 220 -22.25 55.08 -11.03
CA LEU A 220 -21.10 55.65 -11.71
C LEU A 220 -21.55 56.73 -12.70
#